data_AF-A0A4U6CAC9-F1
#
_entry.id   AF-A0A4U6CAC9-F1
#
_cell.length_a   1.000
_cell.length_b   1.000
_cell.length_c   1.000
_cell.angle_alpha   90.00
_cell.angle_beta   90.00
_cell.angle_gamma   90.00
#
_symmetry.space_group_name_H-M   'P 1'
#
loop_
_entity.id
_entity.type
_entity.pdbx_description
1 polymer ?
#
loop_
_entity_poly.entity_id
_entity_poly.type
_entity_poly.pdbx_seq_one_letter_code
_entity_poly.pdbx_strand_id
1 'polypeptide(L)' 'MPRYFFHTHDADDEVGIELPDAHKAWEQAVMACSDMLSEADGELIPNSTLTMNVTDEAGEPIAQMRFSARAFVKL' A
#
# COMPACT_ATOMS: atom_id res chain seq x y z
N MET A 1 -3.46 -19.76 9.23
CA MET A 1 -3.89 -18.37 9.45
C MET A 1 -4.27 -17.82 8.09
N PRO A 2 -5.27 -16.92 7.96
CA PRO A 2 -5.63 -16.37 6.65
C PRO A 2 -4.45 -15.62 6.04
N ARG A 3 -4.30 -15.76 4.72
CA ARG A 3 -3.29 -15.05 3.94
C ARG A 3 -3.87 -13.78 3.32
N TYR A 4 -3.04 -12.74 3.30
CA TYR A 4 -3.37 -11.45 2.73
C TYR A 4 -2.29 -11.03 1.74
N PHE A 5 -2.70 -10.38 0.67
CA PHE A 5 -1.80 -9.99 -0.43
C PHE A 5 -1.78 -8.47 -0.56
N PHE A 6 -0.59 -7.89 -0.73
CA PHE A 6 -0.36 -6.45 -0.70
C PHE A 6 0.11 -5.97 -2.08
N HIS A 7 -0.84 -5.73 -2.97
CA HIS A 7 -0.57 -5.32 -4.35
C HIS A 7 -0.25 -3.84 -4.43
N THR A 8 0.83 -3.48 -5.13
CA THR A 8 1.16 -2.08 -5.43
C THR A 8 0.80 -1.75 -6.87
N HIS A 9 0.93 -0.49 -7.28
CA HIS A 9 0.72 -0.11 -8.68
C HIS A 9 1.65 -0.86 -9.65
N ASP A 10 2.87 -1.15 -9.21
CA ASP A 10 3.94 -1.66 -10.08
C ASP A 10 4.07 -3.19 -10.04
N ALA A 11 3.53 -3.84 -9.01
CA ALA A 11 3.64 -5.29 -8.83
C ALA A 11 2.49 -5.87 -8.00
N ASP A 12 2.00 -7.02 -8.45
CA ASP A 12 1.13 -7.89 -7.67
C ASP A 12 1.95 -8.71 -6.68
N ASP A 13 1.43 -8.84 -5.46
CA ASP A 13 1.97 -9.76 -4.46
C ASP A 13 1.39 -11.16 -4.71
N GLU A 14 2.22 -12.09 -5.16
CA GLU A 14 1.83 -13.49 -5.40
C GLU A 14 2.06 -14.39 -4.18
N VAL A 15 2.81 -13.92 -3.18
CA VAL A 15 3.23 -14.73 -2.03
C VAL A 15 2.29 -14.50 -0.85
N GLY A 16 1.97 -13.25 -0.58
CA GLY A 16 1.15 -12.84 0.56
C GLY A 16 1.80 -13.11 1.91
N ILE A 17 1.12 -12.69 2.97
CA ILE A 17 1.54 -12.85 4.36
C ILE A 17 0.41 -13.49 5.16
N GLU A 18 0.72 -14.50 5.96
CA GLU A 18 -0.22 -15.07 6.92
C GLU A 18 -0.35 -14.17 8.14
N LEU A 19 -1.57 -13.67 8.39
CA LEU A 19 -1.87 -12.80 9.54
C LEU A 19 -3.09 -13.33 10.29
N PRO A 20 -3.25 -12.98 11.59
CA PRO A 20 -4.36 -13.48 12.40
C PRO A 20 -5.75 -13.10 11.86
N ASP A 21 -5.89 -11.87 11.36
CA ASP A 21 -7.15 -11.30 10.89
C ASP A 21 -6.91 -10.07 10.00
N ALA A 22 -8.00 -9.53 9.44
CA ALA A 22 -7.97 -8.37 8.55
C ALA A 22 -7.53 -7.08 9.27
N HIS A 23 -7.67 -6.99 10.59
CA HIS A 23 -7.18 -5.84 11.35
C HIS A 23 -5.64 -5.83 11.39
N LYS A 24 -5.01 -6.99 11.55
CA LYS A 24 -3.55 -7.12 11.42
C LYS A 24 -3.06 -6.87 10.00
N ALA A 25 -3.83 -7.28 8.98
CA ALA A 25 -3.52 -6.93 7.60
C ALA A 25 -3.56 -5.40 7.37
N TRP A 26 -4.53 -4.70 7.97
CA TRP A 26 -4.59 -3.24 7.95
C TRP A 26 -3.39 -2.58 8.63
N GLU A 27 -3.02 -3.01 9.84
CA GLU A 27 -1.84 -2.48 10.53
C GLU A 27 -0.57 -2.68 9.69
N GLN A 28 -0.38 -3.88 9.14
CA GLN A 28 0.75 -4.18 8.26
C GLN A 28 0.74 -3.31 7.00
N ALA A 29 -0.44 -3.04 6.43
CA ALA A 29 -0.59 -2.17 5.27
C ALA A 29 -0.12 -0.73 5.59
N VAL A 30 -0.55 -0.18 6.73
CA VAL A 30 -0.12 1.16 7.15
C VAL A 30 1.39 1.23 7.32
N MET A 31 2.00 0.22 7.94
CA MET A 31 3.45 0.14 8.14
C MET A 31 4.20 0.06 6.80
N ALA A 32 3.79 -0.83 5.91
CA ALA A 32 4.40 -0.97 4.59
C ALA A 32 4.34 0.33 3.78
N CYS A 33 3.20 1.04 3.81
CA CYS A 33 3.10 2.34 3.16
C CYS A 33 4.03 3.39 3.77
N SER A 34 4.22 3.39 5.10
CA SER A 34 5.18 4.29 5.76
C SER A 34 6.60 4.02 5.30
N ASP A 35 6.97 2.76 5.14
CA ASP A 35 8.29 2.35 4.65
C ASP A 35 8.49 2.79 3.20
N MET A 36 7.51 2.54 2.32
CA MET A 36 7.54 2.99 0.91
C MET A 36 7.70 4.52 0.79
N LEU A 37 6.99 5.29 1.64
CA LEU A 37 7.11 6.75 1.66
C LEU A 37 8.49 7.21 2.16
N SER A 38 9.07 6.48 3.11
CA SER A 38 10.41 6.78 3.65
C SER A 38 11.52 6.47 2.65
N GLU A 39 11.38 5.37 1.89
CA GLU A 39 12.30 4.98 0.82
C GLU A 39 12.25 5.92 -0.38
N ALA A 40 11.13 6.61 -0.60
CA ALA A 40 11.00 7.58 -1.68
C ALA A 40 11.91 8.82 -1.50
N ASP A 41 12.62 8.98 -0.37
CA ASP A 41 13.57 10.06 -0.05
C ASP A 41 13.04 11.47 -0.41
N GLY A 42 11.73 11.69 -0.21
CA GLY A 42 11.06 12.95 -0.53
C GLY A 42 10.69 13.15 -2.01
N GLU A 43 10.99 12.20 -2.89
CA GLU A 43 10.63 12.20 -4.32
C GLU A 43 9.23 11.63 -4.58
N LEU A 44 8.25 11.88 -3.71
CA LEU A 44 6.86 11.61 -4.08
C LEU A 44 6.49 12.57 -5.22
N ILE A 45 6.72 12.12 -6.46
CA ILE A 45 6.61 12.95 -7.66
C ILE A 45 5.24 13.61 -7.65
N PRO A 46 5.16 14.95 -7.66
CA PRO A 46 3.88 15.63 -7.69
C PRO A 46 3.05 15.13 -8.87
N ASN A 47 1.78 14.79 -8.62
CA ASN A 47 0.85 14.14 -9.55
C ASN A 47 1.06 12.63 -9.80
N SER A 48 2.01 11.98 -9.12
CA SER A 48 2.02 10.52 -9.00
C SER A 48 1.09 10.08 -7.86
N THR A 49 0.52 8.88 -8.00
CA THR A 49 -0.32 8.28 -6.97
C THR A 49 0.25 6.92 -6.59
N LEU A 50 0.78 6.83 -5.37
CA LEU A 50 1.16 5.54 -4.80
C LEU A 50 -0.12 4.87 -4.29
N THR A 51 -0.37 3.66 -4.76
CA THR A 51 -1.54 2.88 -4.36
C THR A 51 -1.10 1.50 -3.88
N MET A 52 -1.70 1.06 -2.78
CA MET A 52 -1.60 -0.32 -2.33
C MET A 52 -3.01 -0.88 -2.10
N ASN A 53 -3.32 -2.01 -2.72
CA ASN A 53 -4.54 -2.76 -2.52
C ASN A 53 -4.23 -4.00 -1.70
N VAL A 54 -5.02 -4.24 -0.67
CA VAL A 54 -4.90 -5.43 0.15
C VAL A 54 -6.10 -6.33 -0.10
N THR A 55 -5.84 -7.59 -0.41
CA THR A 55 -6.87 -8.61 -0.65
C THR A 55 -6.69 -9.79 0.31
N ASP A 56 -7.75 -10.57 0.51
CA ASP A 56 -7.68 -11.88 1.18
C ASP A 56 -7.41 -13.02 0.18
N GLU A 57 -7.41 -14.27 0.66
CA GLU A 57 -7.23 -15.49 -0.15
C GLU A 57 -8.25 -15.68 -1.27
N ALA A 58 -9.44 -15.10 -1.15
CA ALA A 58 -10.47 -15.15 -2.19
C ALA A 58 -10.28 -14.04 -3.23
N GLY A 59 -9.32 -13.13 -3.02
CA GLY A 59 -9.13 -11.93 -3.82
C GLY A 59 -10.10 -10.81 -3.46
N GLU A 60 -10.83 -10.92 -2.34
CA GLU A 60 -11.75 -9.88 -1.90
C GLU A 60 -10.96 -8.69 -1.32
N PRO A 61 -11.24 -7.45 -1.77
CA PRO A 61 -10.52 -6.29 -1.29
C PRO A 61 -10.87 -5.98 0.16
N ILE A 62 -9.86 -5.94 1.02
CA ILE A 62 -10.01 -5.62 2.44
C ILE A 62 -9.58 -4.19 2.78
N ALA A 63 -8.65 -3.61 2.00
CA ALA A 63 -8.17 -2.25 2.18
C ALA A 63 -7.58 -1.66 0.90
N GLN A 64 -7.61 -0.33 0.79
CA GLN A 64 -6.85 0.42 -0.22
C GLN A 64 -6.20 1.63 0.44
N MET A 65 -4.88 1.75 0.30
CA MET A 65 -4.12 2.93 0.67
C MET A 65 -3.78 3.72 -0.59
N ARG A 66 -3.96 5.05 -0.54
CA ARG A 66 -3.65 5.94 -1.66
C ARG A 66 -2.96 7.20 -1.17
N PHE A 67 -1.77 7.47 -1.69
CA PHE A 67 -1.00 8.67 -1.39
C PHE A 67 -0.82 9.47 -2.67
N SER A 68 -1.07 10.77 -2.58
CA SER A 68 -0.87 11.70 -3.69
C SER A 68 -0.27 13.00 -3.17
N ALA A 69 0.64 13.58 -3.93
CA ALA A 69 1.22 14.88 -3.63
C ALA A 69 0.89 15.88 -4.73
N ARG A 70 0.68 17.13 -4.31
CA ARG A 70 0.53 18.28 -5.21
C ARG A 70 1.46 19.39 -4.76
N ALA A 71 2.38 19.79 -5.63
CA ALA A 71 3.22 20.95 -5.42
C ALA A 71 2.52 22.20 -5.99
N PHE A 72 2.55 23.30 -5.23
CA PHE A 72 2.13 24.61 -5.71
C PHE A 72 3.39 25.47 -5.86
N VAL A 73 3.86 25.64 -7.10
CA VAL A 73 4.97 26.56 -7.39
C VAL A 73 4.38 27.95 -7.59
N LYS A 74 4.79 28.94 -6.80
CA LYS A 74 4.58 30.35 -7.14
C LYS A 74 5.63 30.73 -8.20
N LEU A 75 5.16 31.18 -9.36
CA LEU A 75 5.97 31.83 -10.39
C LEU A 75 6.61 33.12 -9.86
#